data_AF-A0A8S4N129-F1
#
_entry.id   AF-A0A8S4N129-F1
#
_cell.length_a   1.000
_cell.length_b   1.000
_cell.length_c   1.000
_cell.angle_alpha   90.00
_cell.angle_beta   90.00
_cell.angle_gamma   90.00
#
_symmetry.space_group_name_H-M   'P 1'
#
loop_
_entity.id
_entity.type
_entity.pdbx_description
1 polymer ?
#
loop_
_entity_poly.entity_id
_entity_poly.type
_entity_poly.pdbx_seq_one_letter_code
_entity_poly.pdbx_strand_id
1 'polypeptide(L)'
;VPDVHISFNIDSVSGTTITSTDGLLSGTLWSSPYFVSGKVGKTISFDGTGQMIDFGNQRATCFGNLDNCVNGHSMVFWFYHTPTISTYYYYISSGGQPNGGTSHGIAVRINADDTLGFYHATTANKQWDTTVNNIATNTWYHISVTWSTTGGQNVYINGILKASNTNPYTRINSPTSYNNFKLGVPNNYNGLYAKGMLDEFRFYEVELSSSDIAAIYSVDNI
;
A
#
# COMPACT_ATOMS: atom_id res chain seq x y z
N VAL A 1 17.35 -6.05 10.62
CA VAL A 1 16.31 -5.31 9.89
C VAL A 1 16.52 -3.82 10.15
N PRO A 2 16.56 -2.97 9.13
CA PRO A 2 16.61 -1.51 9.27
C PRO A 2 15.45 -0.96 10.10
N ASP A 3 15.61 0.25 10.65
CA ASP A 3 14.55 0.92 11.41
C ASP A 3 13.33 1.21 10.52
N VAL A 4 12.13 1.00 11.09
CA VAL A 4 10.86 1.28 10.41
C VAL A 4 10.68 2.79 10.32
N HIS A 5 10.43 3.32 9.12
CA HIS A 5 10.21 4.75 8.94
C HIS A 5 8.78 5.15 9.32
N ILE A 6 7.77 4.37 8.90
CA ILE A 6 6.37 4.60 9.29
C ILE A 6 5.76 3.27 9.70
N SER A 7 5.15 3.23 10.88
CA SER A 7 4.20 2.19 11.28
C SER A 7 2.97 2.85 11.87
N PHE A 8 1.80 2.26 11.71
CA PHE A 8 0.59 2.73 12.38
C PHE A 8 0.30 1.85 13.59
N ASN A 9 0.27 2.46 14.76
CA ASN A 9 -0.33 1.81 15.92
C ASN A 9 -1.84 2.01 15.84
N ILE A 10 -2.58 0.97 15.48
CA ILE A 10 -4.04 1.02 15.36
C ILE A 10 -4.72 1.25 16.72
N ASP A 11 -4.03 0.99 17.83
CA ASP A 11 -4.52 1.34 19.17
C ASP A 11 -4.37 2.84 19.50
N SER A 12 -3.72 3.65 18.64
CA SER A 12 -3.55 5.10 18.85
C SER A 12 -4.75 5.94 18.38
N VAL A 13 -5.79 5.31 17.83
CA VAL A 13 -6.96 6.00 17.28
C VAL A 13 -7.66 6.83 18.35
N SER A 14 -7.79 8.12 18.09
CA SER A 14 -8.49 9.08 18.96
C SER A 14 -9.46 9.91 18.14
N GLY A 15 -10.76 9.75 18.40
CA GLY A 15 -11.81 10.39 17.60
C GLY A 15 -11.73 9.98 16.13
N THR A 16 -11.49 10.96 15.25
CA THR A 16 -11.35 10.75 13.79
C THR A 16 -9.89 10.81 13.32
N THR A 17 -8.92 10.63 14.21
CA THR A 17 -7.50 10.72 13.88
C THR A 17 -6.78 9.43 14.24
N ILE A 18 -5.91 8.96 13.35
CA ILE A 18 -4.89 7.93 13.60
C ILE A 18 -3.52 8.56 13.40
N THR A 19 -2.55 8.19 14.23
CA THR A 19 -1.18 8.71 14.15
C THR A 19 -0.20 7.55 14.11
N SER A 20 0.85 7.70 13.29
CA SER A 20 1.97 6.76 13.22
C SER A 20 2.70 6.68 14.55
N THR A 21 3.37 5.55 14.80
CA THR A 21 4.02 5.26 16.09
C THR A 21 5.11 6.27 16.45
N ASP A 22 5.75 6.88 15.44
CA ASP A 22 6.75 7.95 15.59
C ASP A 22 6.15 9.35 15.76
N GLY A 23 4.83 9.50 15.61
CA GLY A 23 4.12 10.77 15.70
C GLY A 23 4.22 11.66 14.46
N LEU A 24 4.93 11.26 13.40
CA LEU A 24 5.26 12.14 12.27
C LEU A 24 4.18 12.18 11.19
N LEU A 25 3.31 11.18 11.13
CA LEU A 25 2.26 11.06 10.14
C LEU A 25 0.90 10.88 10.83
N SER A 26 -0.05 11.77 10.53
CA SER A 26 -1.42 11.67 11.03
C SER A 26 -2.42 11.58 9.88
N GLY A 27 -3.40 10.69 10.03
CA GLY A 27 -4.47 10.45 9.08
C GLY A 27 -5.82 10.80 9.66
N THR A 28 -6.70 11.36 8.83
CA THR A 28 -8.10 11.63 9.17
C THR A 28 -8.97 10.47 8.68
N LEU A 29 -9.79 9.93 9.56
CA LEU A 29 -10.75 8.87 9.27
C LEU A 29 -12.00 9.49 8.62
N TRP A 30 -12.50 8.85 7.57
CA TRP A 30 -13.73 9.25 6.88
C TRP A 30 -14.74 8.12 6.86
N SER A 31 -16.01 8.45 7.09
CA SER A 31 -17.11 7.47 7.21
C SER A 31 -16.87 6.38 8.25
N SER A 32 -16.01 6.68 9.24
CA SER A 32 -15.70 5.85 10.41
C SER A 32 -15.33 4.40 10.07
N PRO A 33 -14.13 4.13 9.52
CA PRO A 33 -13.61 2.77 9.37
C PRO A 33 -13.66 2.00 10.70
N TYR A 34 -13.88 0.69 10.64
CA TYR A 34 -13.97 -0.13 11.85
C TYR A 34 -12.59 -0.54 12.35
N PHE A 35 -12.47 -0.66 13.67
CA PHE A 35 -11.29 -1.20 14.33
C PHE A 35 -11.68 -2.46 15.10
N VAL A 36 -11.32 -3.61 14.52
CA VAL A 36 -11.75 -4.95 14.99
C VAL A 36 -10.53 -5.82 15.22
N SER A 37 -10.70 -7.01 15.81
CA SER A 37 -9.61 -7.97 15.95
C SER A 37 -9.03 -8.35 14.59
N GLY A 38 -7.71 -8.23 14.47
CA GLY A 38 -6.94 -8.42 13.24
C GLY A 38 -6.16 -9.73 13.20
N LYS A 39 -5.15 -9.76 12.31
CA LYS A 39 -4.14 -10.84 12.32
C LYS A 39 -3.22 -10.69 13.52
N VAL A 40 -2.89 -9.45 13.89
CA VAL A 40 -2.14 -9.12 15.12
C VAL A 40 -2.91 -8.02 15.84
N GLY A 41 -3.41 -8.29 17.05
CA GLY A 41 -4.13 -7.28 17.83
C GLY A 41 -5.39 -6.75 17.11
N LYS A 42 -5.36 -5.46 16.72
CA LYS A 42 -6.46 -4.79 16.01
C LYS A 42 -6.06 -4.40 14.60
N THR A 43 -7.01 -4.53 13.67
CA THR A 43 -6.88 -4.15 12.27
C THR A 43 -7.84 -3.02 11.88
N ILE A 44 -7.51 -2.30 10.81
CA ILE A 44 -8.44 -1.41 10.12
C ILE A 44 -9.31 -2.26 9.20
N SER A 45 -10.63 -2.13 9.31
CA SER A 45 -11.60 -2.82 8.46
C SER A 45 -12.45 -1.82 7.68
N PHE A 46 -12.53 -2.04 6.37
CA PHE A 46 -13.29 -1.24 5.41
C PHE A 46 -14.48 -2.05 4.86
N ASP A 47 -15.65 -1.43 4.75
CA ASP A 47 -16.90 -2.05 4.29
C ASP A 47 -17.16 -2.01 2.78
N GLY A 48 -16.33 -1.29 2.02
CA GLY A 48 -16.53 -1.05 0.59
C GLY A 48 -17.41 0.16 0.27
N THR A 49 -17.80 0.96 1.26
CA THR A 49 -18.73 2.09 1.10
C THR A 49 -18.26 3.34 1.84
N GLY A 50 -17.39 4.13 1.20
CA GLY A 50 -17.07 5.48 1.70
C GLY A 50 -16.00 5.55 2.78
N GLN A 51 -15.61 4.42 3.38
CA GLN A 51 -14.61 4.35 4.43
C GLN A 51 -13.19 4.53 3.88
N MET A 52 -12.43 5.45 4.46
CA MET A 52 -11.03 5.70 4.11
C MET A 52 -10.27 6.36 5.26
N ILE A 53 -8.96 6.38 5.13
CA ILE A 53 -8.07 7.22 5.94
C ILE A 53 -7.27 8.11 4.99
N ASP A 54 -7.32 9.43 5.18
CA ASP A 54 -6.59 10.41 4.38
C ASP A 54 -5.45 11.02 5.20
N PHE A 55 -4.22 10.82 4.76
CA PHE A 55 -3.01 11.33 5.40
C PHE A 55 -2.56 12.68 4.80
N GLY A 56 -3.42 13.33 4.02
CA GLY A 56 -3.14 14.62 3.41
C GLY A 56 -2.06 14.55 2.35
N ASN A 57 -1.55 15.72 1.95
CA ASN A 57 -0.54 15.85 0.89
C ASN A 57 0.83 15.32 1.35
N GLN A 58 1.35 14.33 0.64
CA GLN A 58 2.61 13.65 0.95
C GLN A 58 3.62 13.76 -0.20
N ARG A 59 3.49 14.75 -1.09
CA ARG A 59 4.38 14.94 -2.26
C ARG A 59 5.88 15.01 -1.90
N ALA A 60 6.20 15.50 -0.70
CA ALA A 60 7.57 15.69 -0.25
C ALA A 60 8.18 14.43 0.40
N THR A 61 7.43 13.34 0.55
CA THR A 61 7.92 12.10 1.17
C THR A 61 8.19 11.02 0.12
N CYS A 62 8.95 9.98 0.48
CA CYS A 62 9.22 8.84 -0.40
C CYS A 62 7.93 8.06 -0.76
N PHE A 63 7.07 7.76 0.22
CA PHE A 63 5.83 7.01 -0.04
C PHE A 63 4.77 7.81 -0.83
N GLY A 64 4.83 9.14 -0.80
CA GLY A 64 3.98 10.00 -1.63
C GLY A 64 4.56 10.27 -3.01
N ASN A 65 5.90 10.34 -3.13
CA ASN A 65 6.61 10.52 -4.40
C ASN A 65 7.90 9.70 -4.44
N LEU A 66 7.91 8.71 -5.32
CA LEU A 66 9.01 7.76 -5.49
C LEU A 66 10.34 8.41 -5.89
N ASP A 67 10.34 9.62 -6.46
CA ASP A 67 11.57 10.35 -6.79
C ASP A 67 12.34 10.79 -5.53
N ASN A 68 11.69 10.80 -4.37
CA ASN A 68 12.33 11.08 -3.07
C ASN A 68 12.93 9.81 -2.42
N CYS A 69 12.68 8.62 -2.97
CA CYS A 69 13.17 7.34 -2.43
C CYS A 69 14.60 7.04 -2.89
N VAL A 70 15.58 7.76 -2.36
CA VAL A 70 17.00 7.69 -2.80
C VAL A 70 17.56 6.26 -2.73
N ASN A 71 17.21 5.50 -1.69
CA ASN A 71 17.67 4.13 -1.47
C ASN A 71 16.62 3.07 -1.84
N GLY A 72 15.61 3.45 -2.62
CA GLY A 72 14.40 2.65 -2.79
C GLY A 72 13.49 2.71 -1.56
N HIS A 73 12.51 1.82 -1.53
CA HIS A 73 11.62 1.65 -0.38
C HIS A 73 11.11 0.22 -0.27
N SER A 74 10.52 -0.09 0.88
CA SER A 74 9.77 -1.33 1.09
C SER A 74 8.51 -1.05 1.88
N MET A 75 7.43 -1.76 1.57
CA MET A 75 6.21 -1.76 2.37
C MET A 75 5.87 -3.18 2.79
N VAL A 76 5.40 -3.32 4.02
CA VAL A 76 4.98 -4.58 4.60
C VAL A 76 3.63 -4.39 5.25
N PHE A 77 2.69 -5.30 5.04
CA PHE A 77 1.38 -5.27 5.67
C PHE A 77 0.70 -6.63 5.58
N TRP A 78 -0.16 -6.93 6.54
CA TRP A 78 -1.13 -8.01 6.42
C TRP A 78 -2.34 -7.51 5.62
N PHE A 79 -2.76 -8.34 4.68
CA PHE A 79 -3.85 -8.05 3.75
C PHE A 79 -4.92 -9.13 3.85
N TYR A 80 -6.17 -8.69 3.89
CA TYR A 80 -7.34 -9.56 3.85
C TYR A 80 -8.43 -8.90 3.01
N HIS A 81 -9.00 -9.63 2.05
CA HIS A 81 -10.11 -9.15 1.24
C HIS A 81 -11.29 -10.11 1.27
N THR A 82 -12.49 -9.58 1.04
CA THR A 82 -13.75 -10.34 1.16
C THR A 82 -14.46 -10.43 -0.20
N PRO A 83 -15.30 -11.46 -0.41
CA PRO A 83 -15.94 -11.68 -1.70
C PRO A 83 -17.04 -10.65 -1.97
N THR A 84 -16.74 -9.60 -2.74
CA THR A 84 -17.68 -8.88 -3.63
C THR A 84 -16.89 -7.83 -4.42
N ILE A 85 -16.25 -8.25 -5.51
CA ILE A 85 -15.54 -7.32 -6.39
C ILE A 85 -16.19 -7.41 -7.77
N SER A 86 -17.09 -6.48 -8.08
CA SER A 86 -17.65 -6.34 -9.43
C SER A 86 -16.71 -5.60 -10.37
N THR A 87 -15.65 -4.99 -9.83
CA THR A 87 -14.68 -4.16 -10.56
C THR A 87 -13.27 -4.29 -9.97
N TYR A 88 -12.79 -3.31 -9.22
CA TYR A 88 -11.53 -3.33 -8.49
C TYR A 88 -11.61 -2.33 -7.33
N TYR A 89 -10.87 -2.61 -6.24
CA TYR A 89 -10.83 -1.75 -5.07
C TYR A 89 -9.39 -1.39 -4.70
N TYR A 90 -9.19 -0.14 -4.25
CA TYR A 90 -7.87 0.32 -3.81
C TYR A 90 -7.76 0.27 -2.29
N TYR A 91 -6.65 -0.30 -1.82
CA TYR A 91 -6.34 -0.40 -0.40
C TYR A 91 -5.33 0.64 0.03
N ILE A 92 -4.37 0.94 -0.84
CA ILE A 92 -3.28 1.88 -0.58
C ILE A 92 -3.11 2.74 -1.83
N SER A 93 -3.03 4.06 -1.68
CA SER A 93 -2.88 4.96 -2.81
C SER A 93 -2.22 6.27 -2.43
N SER A 94 -1.07 6.56 -3.03
CA SER A 94 -0.52 7.93 -3.18
C SER A 94 -0.56 8.42 -4.63
N GLY A 95 -0.92 7.56 -5.59
CA GLY A 95 -1.18 7.96 -6.98
C GLY A 95 -0.56 7.10 -8.07
N GLY A 96 -0.10 5.89 -7.73
CA GLY A 96 0.52 4.96 -8.69
C GLY A 96 -0.41 4.27 -9.66
N GLN A 97 -1.71 4.58 -9.72
CA GLN A 97 -2.72 3.78 -10.44
C GLN A 97 -2.37 3.59 -11.93
N PRO A 98 -2.60 2.41 -12.53
CA PRO A 98 -2.24 2.12 -13.91
C PRO A 98 -3.13 2.85 -14.93
N ASN A 99 -2.78 2.75 -16.22
CA ASN A 99 -3.48 3.37 -17.36
C ASN A 99 -3.30 4.90 -17.50
N GLY A 100 -2.07 5.38 -17.28
CA GLY A 100 -1.68 6.73 -17.69
C GLY A 100 -2.34 7.86 -16.89
N GLY A 101 -2.71 7.59 -15.63
CA GLY A 101 -3.22 8.61 -14.72
C GLY A 101 -2.28 9.81 -14.61
N THR A 102 -2.84 10.98 -14.33
CA THR A 102 -2.10 12.25 -14.12
C THR A 102 -1.43 12.34 -12.74
N SER A 103 -1.33 11.22 -12.03
CA SER A 103 -0.80 11.08 -10.66
C SER A 103 0.43 10.17 -10.62
N HIS A 104 1.27 10.36 -9.60
CA HIS A 104 2.47 9.57 -9.31
C HIS A 104 2.38 8.98 -7.91
N GLY A 105 3.30 8.08 -7.54
CA GLY A 105 3.36 7.43 -6.26
C GLY A 105 3.01 5.94 -6.36
N ILE A 106 2.29 5.45 -5.35
CA ILE A 106 2.03 4.03 -5.13
C ILE A 106 0.54 3.77 -5.29
N ALA A 107 0.18 2.61 -5.81
CA ALA A 107 -1.17 2.08 -5.69
C ALA A 107 -1.16 0.56 -5.48
N VAL A 108 -2.03 0.09 -4.59
CA VAL A 108 -2.31 -1.33 -4.36
C VAL A 108 -3.79 -1.56 -4.54
N ARG A 109 -4.17 -2.47 -5.44
CA ARG A 109 -5.57 -2.76 -5.76
C ARG A 109 -5.81 -4.25 -5.95
N ILE A 110 -6.98 -4.73 -5.53
CA ILE A 110 -7.48 -6.06 -5.86
C ILE A 110 -8.46 -5.93 -7.03
N ASN A 111 -8.36 -6.80 -8.02
CA ASN A 111 -9.25 -6.84 -9.19
C ASN A 111 -10.34 -7.91 -9.01
N ALA A 112 -11.39 -7.88 -9.84
CA ALA A 112 -12.51 -8.82 -9.81
C ALA A 112 -12.13 -10.29 -10.05
N ASP A 113 -10.95 -10.54 -10.63
CA ASP A 113 -10.39 -11.87 -10.86
C ASP A 113 -9.44 -12.34 -9.74
N ASP A 114 -9.52 -11.70 -8.56
CA ASP A 114 -8.68 -11.99 -7.38
C ASP A 114 -7.18 -11.80 -7.63
N THR A 115 -6.82 -11.00 -8.64
CA THR A 115 -5.44 -10.57 -8.88
C THR A 115 -5.13 -9.31 -8.08
N LEU A 116 -4.12 -9.37 -7.20
CA LEU A 116 -3.61 -8.23 -6.43
C LEU A 116 -2.51 -7.52 -7.22
N GLY A 117 -2.74 -6.26 -7.56
CA GLY A 117 -1.83 -5.43 -8.35
C GLY A 117 -1.11 -4.38 -7.52
N PHE A 118 0.16 -4.17 -7.85
CA PHE A 118 1.06 -3.19 -7.24
C PHE A 118 1.63 -2.30 -8.33
N TYR A 119 1.47 -0.99 -8.17
CA TYR A 119 1.77 -0.02 -9.21
C TYR A 119 2.59 1.11 -8.62
N HIS A 120 3.74 1.40 -9.23
CA HIS A 120 4.69 2.41 -8.76
C HIS A 120 5.01 3.34 -9.91
N ALA A 121 4.64 4.61 -9.78
CA ALA A 121 4.80 5.62 -10.82
C ALA A 121 5.63 6.80 -10.33
N THR A 122 6.61 7.23 -11.11
CA THR A 122 7.45 8.40 -10.79
C THR A 122 6.97 9.65 -11.52
N THR A 123 7.43 10.83 -11.09
CA THR A 123 7.17 12.09 -11.84
C THR A 123 7.87 12.13 -13.20
N ALA A 124 8.93 11.31 -13.38
CA ALA A 124 9.65 11.11 -14.63
C ALA A 124 8.97 10.14 -15.62
N ASN A 125 7.66 9.92 -15.48
CA ASN A 125 6.83 9.06 -16.35
C ASN A 125 7.24 7.59 -16.37
N LYS A 126 7.97 7.09 -15.37
CA LYS A 126 8.29 5.65 -15.28
C LYS A 126 7.27 4.93 -14.44
N GLN A 127 6.92 3.72 -14.85
CA GLN A 127 6.00 2.88 -14.10
C GLN A 127 6.46 1.42 -14.04
N TRP A 128 6.42 0.88 -12.81
CA TRP A 128 6.60 -0.54 -12.51
C TRP A 128 5.29 -1.11 -12.03
N ASP A 129 4.88 -2.17 -12.70
CA ASP A 129 3.65 -2.89 -12.42
C ASP A 129 3.98 -4.37 -12.16
N THR A 130 3.45 -4.90 -11.07
CA THR A 130 3.47 -6.32 -10.76
C THR A 130 2.09 -6.76 -10.30
N THR A 131 1.79 -8.03 -10.52
CA THR A 131 0.53 -8.65 -10.13
C THR A 131 0.79 -10.02 -9.53
N VAL A 132 0.02 -10.37 -8.51
CA VAL A 132 -0.01 -11.72 -7.94
C VAL A 132 -1.43 -12.25 -8.07
N ASN A 133 -1.56 -13.41 -8.71
CA ASN A 133 -2.84 -14.07 -8.97
C ASN A 133 -3.24 -14.98 -7.79
N ASN A 134 -4.50 -15.44 -7.78
CA ASN A 134 -5.02 -16.42 -6.83
C ASN A 134 -4.94 -15.96 -5.36
N ILE A 135 -5.21 -14.67 -5.10
CA ILE A 135 -5.33 -14.18 -3.73
C ILE A 135 -6.72 -14.56 -3.23
N ALA A 136 -6.81 -15.64 -2.47
CA ALA A 136 -8.09 -16.16 -2.01
C ALA A 136 -8.81 -15.15 -1.10
N THR A 137 -10.12 -15.04 -1.28
CA THR A 137 -10.95 -14.26 -0.35
C THR A 137 -10.91 -14.87 1.05
N ASN A 138 -11.22 -14.05 2.04
CA ASN A 138 -11.33 -14.43 3.45
C ASN A 138 -10.05 -15.07 4.03
N THR A 139 -8.89 -14.75 3.47
CA THR A 139 -7.59 -15.30 3.85
C THR A 139 -6.59 -14.17 4.13
N TRP A 140 -5.83 -14.29 5.22
CA TRP A 140 -4.76 -13.36 5.54
C TRP A 140 -3.51 -13.68 4.73
N TYR A 141 -2.92 -12.66 4.13
CA TYR A 141 -1.63 -12.73 3.45
C TYR A 141 -0.69 -11.68 4.02
N HIS A 142 0.53 -12.08 4.36
CA HIS A 142 1.58 -11.12 4.66
C HIS A 142 2.19 -10.68 3.32
N ILE A 143 2.04 -9.40 3.01
CA ILE A 143 2.49 -8.81 1.76
C ILE A 143 3.74 -8.00 2.05
N SER A 144 4.77 -8.20 1.25
CA SER A 144 5.91 -7.28 1.20
C SER A 144 6.18 -6.84 -0.23
N VAL A 145 6.38 -5.55 -0.45
CA VAL A 145 6.78 -5.00 -1.76
C VAL A 145 8.07 -4.25 -1.54
N THR A 146 9.09 -4.57 -2.31
CA THR A 146 10.36 -3.82 -2.34
C THR A 146 10.50 -3.14 -3.68
N TRP A 147 11.06 -1.94 -3.69
CA TRP A 147 11.27 -1.20 -4.91
C TRP A 147 12.53 -0.35 -4.85
N SER A 148 13.29 -0.32 -5.94
CA SER A 148 14.25 0.75 -6.22
C SER A 148 14.34 1.00 -7.72
N THR A 149 14.95 2.12 -8.12
CA THR A 149 15.16 2.44 -9.54
C THR A 149 16.07 1.43 -10.25
N THR A 150 16.99 0.80 -9.52
CA THR A 150 17.93 -0.20 -10.04
C THR A 150 17.45 -1.64 -9.88
N GLY A 151 16.83 -1.96 -8.74
CA GLY A 151 16.34 -3.31 -8.40
C GLY A 151 14.96 -3.62 -8.98
N GLY A 152 14.23 -2.60 -9.45
CA GLY A 152 12.86 -2.75 -9.90
C GLY A 152 11.90 -2.99 -8.74
N GLN A 153 10.73 -3.55 -9.03
CA GLN A 153 9.71 -3.91 -8.05
C GLN A 153 9.71 -5.41 -7.80
N ASN A 154 9.70 -5.84 -6.54
CA ASN A 154 9.54 -7.23 -6.14
C ASN A 154 8.39 -7.37 -5.15
N VAL A 155 7.60 -8.44 -5.28
CA VAL A 155 6.45 -8.72 -4.40
C VAL A 155 6.61 -10.09 -3.77
N TYR A 156 6.49 -10.13 -2.44
CA TYR A 156 6.56 -11.32 -1.62
C TYR A 156 5.21 -11.56 -0.95
N ILE A 157 4.78 -12.81 -0.94
CA ILE A 157 3.60 -13.28 -0.22
C ILE A 157 4.05 -14.30 0.80
N ASN A 158 3.76 -14.06 2.08
CA ASN A 158 4.16 -14.91 3.20
C ASN A 158 5.68 -15.19 3.19
N GLY A 159 6.47 -14.13 2.96
CA GLY A 159 7.93 -14.20 2.88
C GLY A 159 8.52 -14.76 1.57
N ILE A 160 7.70 -15.22 0.62
CA ILE A 160 8.17 -15.87 -0.62
C ILE A 160 7.97 -14.94 -1.82
N LEU A 161 9.01 -14.73 -2.63
CA LEU A 161 8.93 -13.95 -3.87
C LEU A 161 7.91 -14.57 -4.84
N LYS A 162 6.93 -13.78 -5.28
CA LYS A 162 5.86 -14.20 -6.22
C LYS A 162 5.86 -13.42 -7.53
N ALA A 163 6.32 -12.18 -7.53
CA ALA A 163 6.41 -11.36 -8.73
C ALA A 163 7.62 -10.44 -8.70
N SER A 164 8.15 -10.11 -9.88
CA SER A 164 9.25 -9.18 -10.06
C SER A 164 9.10 -8.43 -11.37
N ASN A 165 9.46 -7.14 -11.38
CA ASN A 165 9.52 -6.32 -12.58
C ASN A 165 10.71 -5.36 -12.49
N THR A 166 11.74 -5.58 -13.30
CA THR A 166 12.93 -4.72 -13.39
C THR A 166 12.89 -3.73 -14.55
N ASN A 167 11.87 -3.79 -15.41
CA ASN A 167 11.79 -3.03 -16.65
C ASN A 167 10.58 -2.09 -16.64
N PRO A 168 10.73 -0.83 -16.20
CA PRO A 168 9.62 0.11 -16.22
C PRO A 168 9.24 0.47 -17.65
N TYR A 169 7.96 0.66 -17.90
CA TYR A 169 7.50 1.31 -19.12
C TYR A 169 7.39 2.82 -18.91
N THR A 170 7.35 3.55 -20.02
CA THR A 170 7.13 5.00 -20.03
C THR A 170 5.63 5.27 -20.15
N ARG A 171 5.07 6.06 -19.21
CA ARG A 171 3.70 6.58 -19.28
C ARG A 171 3.57 7.67 -20.34
N ILE A 172 2.38 7.79 -20.92
CA ILE A 172 2.07 8.78 -21.96
C ILE A 172 1.90 10.20 -21.37
N ASN A 173 1.41 10.32 -20.13
CA ASN A 173 1.13 11.61 -19.47
C ASN A 173 2.15 11.92 -18.36
N SER A 174 2.36 13.22 -18.11
CA SER A 174 3.20 13.70 -17.00
C SER A 174 2.42 13.73 -15.67
N PRO A 175 2.80 12.94 -14.67
CA PRO A 175 2.03 12.81 -13.45
C PRO A 175 2.41 13.87 -12.41
N THR A 176 1.54 14.87 -12.25
CA THR A 176 1.79 16.04 -11.37
C THR A 176 0.59 16.40 -10.48
N SER A 177 -0.54 15.72 -10.64
CA SER A 177 -1.79 15.94 -9.90
C SER A 177 -1.98 14.88 -8.82
N TYR A 178 -2.81 15.18 -7.81
CA TYR A 178 -3.18 14.30 -6.70
C TYR A 178 -1.99 13.80 -5.87
N ASN A 179 -1.77 14.42 -4.71
CA ASN A 179 -0.59 14.13 -3.87
C ASN A 179 -0.96 13.53 -2.51
N ASN A 180 -2.23 13.21 -2.29
CA ASN A 180 -2.65 12.67 -1.00
C ASN A 180 -2.30 11.19 -0.89
N PHE A 181 -1.81 10.79 0.28
CA PHE A 181 -1.73 9.38 0.64
C PHE A 181 -3.01 8.95 1.33
N LYS A 182 -3.65 7.91 0.81
CA LYS A 182 -4.93 7.38 1.31
C LYS A 182 -4.87 5.87 1.48
N LEU A 183 -5.55 5.40 2.51
CA LEU A 183 -5.93 4.01 2.68
C LEU A 183 -7.43 3.85 2.41
N GLY A 184 -7.80 2.77 1.73
CA GLY A 184 -9.19 2.41 1.48
C GLY A 184 -9.86 3.04 0.26
N VAL A 185 -9.17 3.88 -0.53
CA VAL A 185 -9.71 4.51 -1.75
C VAL A 185 -8.55 5.00 -2.64
N PRO A 186 -8.71 5.17 -3.98
CA PRO A 186 -7.67 5.83 -4.75
C PRO A 186 -7.61 7.34 -4.46
N ASN A 187 -6.41 7.92 -4.54
CA ASN A 187 -6.19 9.33 -4.21
C ASN A 187 -6.87 10.34 -5.17
N ASN A 188 -7.32 9.89 -6.34
CA ASN A 188 -7.85 10.73 -7.42
C ASN A 188 -9.36 10.56 -7.67
N TYR A 189 -10.03 9.60 -7.02
CA TYR A 189 -11.45 9.32 -7.23
C TYR A 189 -12.09 8.65 -6.01
N ASN A 190 -13.26 9.13 -5.61
CA ASN A 190 -14.01 8.60 -4.46
C ASN A 190 -15.13 7.66 -4.91
N GLY A 191 -14.80 6.39 -5.15
CA GLY A 191 -15.81 5.39 -5.54
C GLY A 191 -15.33 3.94 -5.66
N LEU A 192 -14.05 3.66 -5.43
CA LEU A 192 -13.44 2.33 -5.53
C LEU A 192 -12.91 1.89 -4.16
N TYR A 193 -13.81 1.90 -3.18
CA TYR A 193 -13.48 1.74 -1.77
C TYR A 193 -13.07 0.31 -1.43
N ALA A 194 -12.03 0.16 -0.60
CA ALA A 194 -11.59 -1.14 -0.10
C ALA A 194 -12.71 -1.86 0.66
N LYS A 195 -12.74 -3.19 0.53
CA LYS A 195 -13.62 -4.06 1.31
C LYS A 195 -12.84 -5.21 1.91
N GLY A 196 -12.44 -5.07 3.17
CA GLY A 196 -11.53 -5.99 3.83
C GLY A 196 -10.67 -5.27 4.85
N MET A 197 -9.52 -5.85 5.17
CA MET A 197 -8.71 -5.43 6.31
C MET A 197 -7.24 -5.22 5.93
N LEU A 198 -6.62 -4.24 6.59
CA LEU A 198 -5.18 -3.97 6.56
C LEU A 198 -4.66 -3.95 7.99
N ASP A 199 -3.59 -4.68 8.22
CA ASP A 199 -3.00 -4.82 9.55
C ASP A 199 -1.47 -4.71 9.49
N GLU A 200 -0.86 -4.24 10.57
CA GLU A 200 0.61 -4.06 10.70
C GLU A 200 1.28 -3.37 9.50
N PHE A 201 0.70 -2.29 8.96
CA PHE A 201 1.34 -1.56 7.86
C PHE A 201 2.65 -0.90 8.32
N ARG A 202 3.73 -1.18 7.61
CA ARG A 202 5.07 -0.62 7.81
C ARG A 202 5.66 -0.17 6.48
N PHE A 203 6.36 0.97 6.50
CA PHE A 203 7.09 1.52 5.37
C PHE A 203 8.55 1.77 5.76
N TYR A 204 9.46 1.43 4.85
CA TYR A 204 10.91 1.57 4.99
C TYR A 204 11.43 2.37 3.80
N GLU A 205 12.28 3.36 4.02
CA GLU A 205 12.93 4.14 2.94
C GLU A 205 14.22 3.47 2.43
N VAL A 206 14.15 2.15 2.27
CA VAL A 206 15.21 1.31 1.70
C VAL A 206 14.59 0.08 1.03
N GLU A 207 15.21 -0.38 -0.05
CA GLU A 207 14.93 -1.69 -0.64
C GLU A 207 15.45 -2.80 0.30
N LEU A 208 14.52 -3.52 0.95
CA LEU A 208 14.86 -4.62 1.86
C LEU A 208 15.31 -5.85 1.06
N SER A 209 16.23 -6.60 1.63
CA SER A 209 16.68 -7.88 1.05
C SER A 209 15.63 -8.98 1.23
N SER A 210 15.70 -10.04 0.42
CA SER A 210 14.84 -11.23 0.61
C SER A 210 15.02 -11.86 2.00
N SER A 211 16.22 -11.81 2.57
CA SER A 211 16.48 -12.25 3.94
C SER A 211 15.81 -11.36 5.00
N ASP A 212 15.79 -10.04 4.81
CA ASP A 212 15.06 -9.13 5.71
C ASP A 212 13.56 -9.43 5.65
N ILE A 213 13.00 -9.61 4.46
CA ILE A 213 11.58 -9.95 4.28
C ILE A 213 11.22 -11.27 4.96
N ALA A 214 12.05 -12.31 4.78
CA ALA A 214 11.84 -13.60 5.45
C ALA A 214 11.89 -13.47 6.98
N ALA A 215 12.83 -12.67 7.52
CA ALA A 215 12.94 -12.42 8.94
C ALA A 215 11.72 -11.66 9.49
N ILE A 216 11.25 -10.61 8.81
CA ILE A 216 10.06 -9.85 9.19
C ILE A 216 8.83 -10.77 9.22
N TYR A 217 8.60 -11.56 8.17
CA TYR A 217 7.49 -12.50 8.12
C TYR A 217 7.53 -13.53 9.27
N SER A 218 8.72 -14.06 9.59
CA SER A 218 8.86 -15.03 10.69
C SER A 218 8.52 -14.44 12.05
N VAL A 219 8.74 -13.14 12.26
CA VAL A 219 8.42 -12.44 13.52
C VAL A 219 6.93 -12.07 13.58
N ASP A 220 6.36 -11.62 12.45
CA ASP A 220 4.96 -11.20 12.37
C ASP A 220 3.97 -12.39 12.34
N ASN A 221 4.41 -13.56 11.89
CA ASN A 221 3.56 -14.75 11.78
C ASN A 221 3.47 -15.52 13.10
N ILE A 222 2.85 -14.88 14.09
CA ILE A 222 2.44 -15.46 15.37
C ILE A 222 1.00 -16.01 15.32
#